data_AF-A0A126NTF4-F1
#
_entry.id   AF-A0A126NTF4-F1
#
_cell.length_a   1.000
_cell.length_b   1.000
_cell.length_c   1.000
_cell.angle_alpha   90.00
_cell.angle_beta   90.00
_cell.angle_gamma   90.00
#
_symmetry.space_group_name_H-M   'P 1'
#
loop_
_entity.id
_entity.type
_entity.pdbx_description
1 polymer ?
#
loop_
_entity_poly.entity_id
_entity_poly.type
_entity_poly.pdbx_seq_one_letter_code
_entity_poly.pdbx_strand_id
1 'polypeptide(L)' 'MGGVSIWHWIVVGVIVMLLFGRGKVSELMGDVAKGIKSFKKGMADDDETAAKPAAPVDPKVIEQTQASNAAAVAKAEHKA' A
#
# COMPACT_ATOMS: atom_id res chain seq x y z
N MET A 1 -31.10 3.19 -26.48
CA MET A 1 -30.18 2.08 -26.20
C MET A 1 -29.56 2.32 -24.82
N GLY A 2 -30.40 2.20 -23.77
CA GLY A 2 -30.07 2.59 -22.40
C GLY A 2 -29.05 1.61 -21.81
N GLY A 3 -27.81 2.09 -21.67
CA GLY A 3 -26.69 1.33 -21.15
C GLY A 3 -27.01 0.72 -19.79
N VAL A 4 -26.44 -0.46 -19.58
CA VAL A 4 -26.42 -1.23 -18.32
C VAL A 4 -26.52 -0.31 -17.10
N SER A 5 -27.71 -0.30 -16.51
CA SER A 5 -28.06 0.54 -15.37
C SER A 5 -27.06 0.30 -14.23
N ILE A 6 -26.74 1.32 -13.43
CA ILE A 6 -25.79 1.24 -12.31
C ILE A 6 -26.08 0.05 -11.39
N TRP A 7 -27.36 -0.33 -11.27
CA TRP A 7 -27.81 -1.52 -10.57
C TRP A 7 -27.22 -2.84 -11.07
N HIS A 8 -27.00 -2.99 -12.38
CA HIS A 8 -26.37 -4.17 -12.97
C HIS A 8 -24.92 -4.32 -12.49
N TRP A 9 -24.17 -3.22 -12.45
CA TRP A 9 -22.77 -3.23 -12.00
C TRP A 9 -22.62 -3.60 -10.52
N ILE A 10 -23.56 -3.20 -9.67
CA ILE A 10 -23.59 -3.64 -8.27
C ILE A 10 -23.80 -5.16 -8.17
N VAL A 11 -24.77 -5.70 -8.91
CA VAL A 11 -25.05 -7.15 -8.92
C VAL A 11 -23.85 -7.95 -9.45
N VAL A 12 -23.23 -7.48 -10.54
CA VAL A 12 -22.01 -8.09 -11.10
C VAL A 12 -20.86 -8.05 -10.08
N GLY A 13 -20.66 -6.91 -9.40
CA GLY A 13 -19.64 -6.77 -8.36
C GLY A 13 -19.79 -7.78 -7.22
N VAL A 14 -21.03 -8.04 -6.78
CA VAL A 14 -21.32 -9.05 -5.74
C VAL A 14 -21.00 -10.47 -6.22
N ILE A 15 -21.38 -10.82 -7.45
CA ILE A 15 -21.10 -12.14 -8.03
C ILE A 15 -19.58 -12.36 -8.18
N VAL A 16 -18.86 -11.36 -8.67
CA VAL A 16 -17.39 -11.41 -8.79
C VAL A 16 -16.74 -11.56 -7.41
N MET A 17 -17.21 -10.82 -6.40
CA MET A 17 -16.71 -10.94 -5.03
C MET A 17 -16.96 -12.34 -4.44
N LEU A 18 -18.08 -12.98 -4.76
CA LEU A 18 -18.40 -14.35 -4.33
C LEU A 18 -17.53 -15.40 -5.03
N LEU A 19 -17.26 -15.23 -6.33
CA LEU A 19 -16.45 -16.17 -7.13
C LEU A 19 -14.96 -16.09 -6.77
N PHE A 20 -14.43 -14.89 -6.58
CA PHE A 20 -13.01 -14.67 -6.29
C PHE A 20 -12.72 -14.67 -4.78
N GLY A 21 -13.73 -14.46 -3.95
CA GLY A 21 -13.61 -14.35 -2.50
C GLY A 21 -12.94 -13.04 -2.04
N ARG A 22 -13.18 -12.66 -0.77
CA ARG A 22 -12.68 -11.38 -0.23
C ARG A 22 -11.14 -11.32 -0.08
N GLY A 23 -10.48 -12.46 0.13
CA GLY A 23 -9.02 -12.51 0.33
C GLY A 23 -8.25 -12.09 -0.92
N LYS A 24 -8.53 -12.71 -2.07
CA LYS A 24 -7.80 -12.45 -3.31
C LYS A 24 -8.10 -11.07 -3.90
N VAL A 25 -9.35 -10.61 -3.82
CA VAL A 25 -9.74 -9.28 -4.31
C VAL A 25 -9.05 -8.18 -3.48
N SER A 26 -8.97 -8.29 -2.16
CA SER A 26 -8.28 -7.29 -1.33
C SER A 26 -6.78 -7.22 -1.58
N GLU A 27 -6.10 -8.36 -1.78
CA GLU A 27 -4.66 -8.41 -2.03
C GLU A 27 -4.33 -7.78 -3.40
N LEU A 28 -5.06 -8.17 -4.45
CA LEU A 28 -4.91 -7.62 -5.81
C LEU A 28 -5.29 -6.14 -5.88
N MET A 29 -6.40 -5.75 -5.24
CA MET A 29 -6.82 -4.34 -5.18
C MET A 29 -5.80 -3.49 -4.41
N GLY A 30 -5.13 -4.04 -3.39
CA GLY A 30 -4.08 -3.37 -2.65
C GLY A 30 -2.85 -3.05 -3.51
N ASP A 31 -2.40 -4.00 -4.33
CA ASP A 31 -1.25 -3.80 -5.21
C ASP A 31 -1.59 -2.88 -6.40
N VAL A 32 -2.79 -3.00 -6.96
CA VAL A 32 -3.30 -2.06 -7.97
C VAL A 32 -3.44 -0.65 -7.39
N ALA A 33 -3.95 -0.51 -6.16
CA ALA A 33 -4.07 0.79 -5.49
C ALA A 33 -2.70 1.44 -5.23
N LYS A 34 -1.68 0.67 -4.83
CA LYS A 34 -0.30 1.16 -4.69
C LYS A 34 0.26 1.64 -6.03
N GLY A 35 0.08 0.86 -7.10
CA GLY A 35 0.52 1.24 -8.45
C GLY A 35 -0.12 2.54 -8.94
N ILE A 36 -1.44 2.65 -8.80
CA ILE A 36 -2.19 3.86 -9.16
C ILE A 36 -1.79 5.06 -8.27
N LYS A 37 -1.55 4.84 -6.97
CA LYS A 37 -1.12 5.90 -6.04
C LYS A 37 0.27 6.43 -6.38
N SER A 38 1.21 5.56 -6.72
CA SER A 38 2.55 5.96 -7.17
C SER A 38 2.51 6.67 -8.53
N PHE A 39 1.65 6.21 -9.45
CA PHE A 39 1.43 6.88 -10.72
C PHE A 39 0.83 8.28 -10.54
N LYS A 40 -0.21 8.40 -9.72
CA LYS A 40 -0.83 9.69 -9.41
C LYS A 40 0.13 10.61 -8.65
N LYS A 41 0.94 10.07 -7.74
CA LYS A 41 1.95 10.87 -7.04
C LYS A 41 3.07 11.31 -7.97
N GLY A 42 3.54 10.48 -8.89
CA GLY A 42 4.53 10.88 -9.89
C GLY A 42 4.01 11.96 -10.84
N MET A 43 2.76 11.83 -11.30
CA MET A 43 2.11 12.85 -12.13
C MET A 43 1.80 14.14 -11.35
N ALA A 44 1.43 14.02 -10.08
CA ALA A 44 1.22 15.17 -9.21
C ALA A 44 2.54 15.85 -8.81
N ASP A 45 3.67 15.14 -8.65
CA ASP A 45 4.98 15.76 -8.39
C ASP A 45 5.47 16.60 -9.58
N ASP A 46 5.14 16.19 -10.82
CA ASP A 46 5.40 17.00 -12.03
C ASP A 46 4.55 18.29 -12.06
N ASP A 47 3.32 18.26 -11.51
CA ASP A 47 2.46 19.44 -11.36
C ASP A 47 2.75 20.26 -10.07
N GLU A 48 3.23 19.63 -9.00
CA GLU A 48 3.44 20.19 -7.65
C GLU A 48 4.87 20.72 -7.42
N THR A 49 5.80 20.63 -8.38
CA THR A 49 7.09 21.33 -8.28
C THR A 49 6.96 22.86 -8.19
N ALA A 50 5.75 23.41 -8.40
CA ALA A 50 5.40 24.81 -8.20
C ALA A 50 4.85 25.14 -6.79
N ALA A 51 4.55 24.14 -5.94
CA ALA A 51 3.94 24.38 -4.63
C ALA A 51 4.26 23.28 -3.61
N LYS A 52 5.40 23.37 -2.92
CA LYS A 52 5.62 22.63 -1.66
C LYS A 52 5.75 23.60 -0.49
N PRO A 53 5.30 23.20 0.72
CA PRO A 53 6.21 22.46 1.59
C PRO A 53 5.69 21.11 2.09
N ALA A 54 6.66 20.20 2.27
CA ALA A 54 6.50 18.86 2.80
C ALA A 54 5.98 18.87 4.24
N ALA A 55 5.11 17.93 4.57
CA ALA A 55 4.92 17.47 5.94
C ALA A 55 5.56 16.07 6.10
N PRO A 56 6.07 15.72 7.30
CA PRO A 56 7.24 14.87 7.47
C PRO A 56 6.93 13.38 7.32
N VAL A 57 7.89 12.66 6.75
CA VAL A 57 8.01 11.21 6.94
C VAL A 57 8.55 10.98 8.37
N ASP A 58 7.77 10.31 9.21
CA ASP A 58 8.18 9.93 10.57
C ASP A 58 9.40 8.98 10.52
N PRO A 59 10.59 9.37 11.03
CA PRO A 59 11.81 8.55 10.98
C PRO A 59 11.81 7.33 11.91
N LYS A 60 10.75 7.10 12.70
CA LYS A 60 10.79 6.21 13.87
C LYS A 60 10.79 4.70 13.56
N VAL A 61 10.43 4.28 12.35
CA VAL A 61 10.35 2.84 12.01
C VAL A 61 11.71 2.26 11.61
N ILE A 62 12.66 3.09 11.17
CA ILE A 62 13.94 2.63 10.61
C ILE A 62 14.94 2.26 11.73
N GLU A 63 14.81 2.86 12.92
CA GLU A 63 15.74 2.66 14.04
C GLU A 63 15.47 1.37 14.84
N GLN A 64 14.23 0.89 14.87
CA GLN A 64 13.86 -0.28 15.69
C GLN A 64 14.34 -1.62 15.11
N THR A 65 14.62 -1.67 13.81
CA THR A 65 15.09 -2.89 13.14
C THR A 65 16.61 -3.07 13.25
N GLN A 66 17.38 -2.00 13.47
CA GLN A 66 18.85 -2.11 13.65
C GLN A 66 19.25 -2.39 15.12
N ALA A 67 18.53 -1.85 16.10
CA ALA A 67 18.86 -2.08 17.52
C ALA A 67 18.58 -3.52 17.99
N SER A 68 17.62 -4.20 17.37
CA SER A 68 17.25 -5.58 17.71
C SER A 68 18.24 -6.63 17.19
N ASN A 69 18.95 -6.35 16.09
CA ASN A 69 19.95 -7.26 15.53
C ASN A 69 21.32 -7.13 16.22
N ALA A 70 21.70 -5.93 16.69
CA ALA A 70 22.97 -5.71 17.39
C ALA A 70 23.02 -6.35 18.80
N ALA A 71 21.88 -6.42 19.50
CA ALA A 71 21.81 -7.03 20.84
C ALA A 71 21.86 -8.57 20.83
N ALA A 72 21.51 -9.21 19.70
CA ALA A 72 21.59 -10.67 19.55
C ALA A 72 23.03 -11.15 19.35
N VAL A 73 23.86 -10.37 18.65
CA VAL A 73 25.26 -10.71 18.36
C VAL A 73 26.14 -10.56 19.60
N ALA A 74 25.94 -9.53 20.42
CA ALA A 74 26.74 -9.29 21.63
C ALA A 74 26.52 -10.34 22.75
N LYS A 75 25.37 -11.03 22.77
CA LYS A 75 25.06 -12.04 23.78
C LYS A 75 25.62 -13.43 23.45
N ALA A 76 26.06 -13.65 22.21
CA ALA A 76 26.65 -14.93 21.77
C ALA A 76 28.15 -15.05 22.11
N GLU A 77 28.85 -13.95 22.38
CA GLU A 77 30.30 -13.96 22.60
C GLU A 77 30.73 -13.91 24.09
N HIS A 78 29.80 -13.75 25.03
CA HIS A 78 30.12 -13.71 26.48
C HIS A 78 29.82 -15.02 27.22
N LYS A 79 29.88 -16.16 26.50
CA LYS A 79 29.83 -17.51 27.09
C LYS A 79 30.62 -18.51 26.23
N ALA A 80 31.86 -18.14 25.89
CA ALA A 80 32.93 -19.05 25.51
C ALA A 80 34.11 -18.82 26.45
#